data_AF-I1X7G9-F1
#
_entry.id   AF-I1X7G9-F1
#
_cell.length_a   1.000
_cell.length_b   1.000
_cell.length_c   1.000
_cell.angle_alpha   90.00
_cell.angle_beta   90.00
_cell.angle_gamma   90.00
#
_symmetry.space_group_name_H-M   'P 1'
#
loop_
_entity.id
_entity.type
_entity.pdbx_description
1 polymer ?
#
loop_
_entity_poly.entity_id
_entity_poly.type
_entity_poly.pdbx_seq_one_letter_code
_entity_poly.pdbx_strand_id
1 'polypeptide(L)' 'FYVPRDAEGNYKKYESQGEAYADVLEVMNTLTPSHIVFNGAVGALTGDNALKAKVGEKVLVLHSQANRDTRPHLIGG' A
#
# COMPACT_ATOMS: atom_id res chain seq x y z
N PHE A 1 -1.00 4.92 0.97
CA PHE A 1 -1.74 5.07 2.24
C PHE A 1 -1.06 6.14 3.09
N TYR A 2 -1.86 7.02 3.70
CA TYR A 2 -1.42 8.12 4.56
C TYR A 2 -2.15 7.95 5.89
N VAL A 3 -1.49 7.34 6.88
CA VAL A 3 -2.07 7.05 8.20
C VAL A 3 -1.46 8.00 9.23
N PRO A 4 -2.27 8.84 9.90
CA PRO A 4 -1.78 9.77 10.92
C PRO A 4 -1.12 9.10 12.13
N ARG A 5 -0.23 9.83 12.79
CA ARG A 5 0.46 9.40 14.01
C ARG A 5 0.16 10.34 15.18
N ASP A 6 0.22 9.82 16.40
CA ASP A 6 0.15 10.60 17.65
C ASP A 6 1.49 11.25 17.99
N ALA A 7 1.57 11.97 19.12
CA ALA A 7 2.76 12.68 19.55
C ALA A 7 3.91 11.73 19.91
N GLU A 8 3.58 10.49 20.29
CA GLU A 8 4.50 9.41 20.62
C GLU A 8 4.96 8.62 19.38
N GLY A 9 4.37 8.90 18.20
CA GLY A 9 4.71 8.29 16.93
C GLY A 9 3.93 7.01 16.58
N ASN A 10 2.93 6.62 17.37
CA ASN A 10 2.05 5.48 17.06
C ASN A 10 1.00 5.88 16.03
N TYR A 11 0.54 4.92 15.23
CA TYR A 11 -0.56 5.17 14.30
C TYR A 11 -1.89 5.35 15.02
N LYS A 12 -2.62 6.41 14.67
CA LYS A 12 -3.91 6.74 15.26
C LYS A 12 -5.01 5.80 14.76
N LYS A 13 -5.98 5.55 15.64
CA LYS A 13 -7.26 4.91 15.31
C LYS A 13 -8.37 5.93 15.51
N TYR A 14 -9.43 5.80 14.74
CA TYR A 14 -10.57 6.71 14.74
C TYR A 14 -11.86 5.90 14.77
N GLU A 15 -12.90 6.41 15.42
CA GLU A 15 -14.19 5.72 15.53
C GLU A 15 -15.00 5.85 14.23
N SER A 16 -14.74 6.88 13.43
CA SER A 16 -15.36 7.09 12.14
C SER A 16 -14.41 7.68 11.09
N GLN A 17 -14.79 7.54 9.81
CA GLN A 17 -14.03 8.14 8.70
C GLN A 17 -14.06 9.68 8.75
N GLY A 18 -15.13 10.29 9.27
CA GLY A 18 -15.26 11.74 9.37
C GLY A 18 -14.24 12.34 10.34
N GLU A 19 -14.00 11.67 11.47
CA GLU A 19 -13.01 12.09 12.48
C GLU A 19 -11.58 12.03 11.95
N ALA A 20 -11.28 11.09 11.06
CA ALA A 20 -9.94 10.94 10.49
C ALA A 20 -9.61 11.97 9.40
N TYR A 21 -10.61 12.63 8.82
CA TYR A 21 -10.46 13.34 7.55
C TYR A 21 -9.41 14.46 7.59
N ALA A 22 -9.45 15.33 8.60
CA ALA A 22 -8.53 16.45 8.72
C ALA A 22 -7.07 15.99 8.88
N ASP A 23 -6.83 15.04 9.78
CA ASP A 23 -5.49 14.48 10.02
C ASP A 23 -4.96 13.74 8.79
N VAL A 24 -5.81 12.98 8.10
CA VAL A 24 -5.42 12.28 6.87
C VAL A 24 -5.04 13.29 5.78
N LEU A 25 -5.79 14.38 5.61
CA LEU A 25 -5.45 15.44 4.67
C LEU A 25 -4.09 16.09 4.98
N GLU A 26 -3.83 16.36 6.26
CA GLU A 26 -2.53 16.91 6.69
C GLU A 26 -1.38 15.99 6.30
N VAL A 27 -1.50 14.68 6.59
CA VAL A 27 -0.47 13.68 6.25
C VAL A 27 -0.33 13.51 4.74
N MET A 28 -1.43 13.56 3.98
CA MET A 28 -1.39 13.52 2.50
C MET A 28 -0.58 14.67 1.91
N ASN A 29 -0.69 15.88 2.47
CA ASN A 29 0.03 17.07 2.00
C ASN A 29 1.55 16.98 2.20
N THR A 30 2.04 16.05 3.03
CA THR A 30 3.48 15.76 3.16
C THR A 30 4.05 15.00 1.95
N LEU A 31 3.18 14.46 1.08
CA LEU A 31 3.52 13.61 -0.06
C LEU A 31 4.32 12.34 0.31
N THR A 32 4.40 12.03 1.61
CA THR A 32 5.17 10.91 2.15
C THR A 32 4.21 9.84 2.67
N PRO A 33 3.89 8.80 1.88
CA PRO A 33 2.97 7.77 2.32
C PRO A 33 3.59 6.94 3.45
N SER A 34 2.84 6.78 4.53
CA SER A 34 3.19 5.86 5.63
C SER A 34 3.32 4.40 5.17
N HIS A 35 2.51 4.00 4.18
CA HIS A 35 2.51 2.64 3.63
C HIS A 35 2.22 2.66 2.13
N ILE A 36 2.96 1.86 1.38
CA ILE A 36 2.71 1.50 -0.02
C ILE A 36 2.65 -0.02 -0.04
N VAL A 37 1.48 -0.58 -0.40
CA VAL A 37 1.19 -2.01 -0.28
C VAL A 37 0.50 -2.51 -1.54
N PHE A 38 0.71 -3.78 -1.88
CA PHE A 38 -0.10 -4.47 -2.88
C PHE A 38 -1.36 -5.03 -2.22
N ASN A 39 -2.46 -5.04 -2.96
CA ASN A 39 -3.74 -5.66 -2.60
C ASN A 39 -4.24 -5.36 -1.16
N GLY A 40 -3.96 -4.15 -0.65
CA GLY A 40 -4.56 -3.63 0.58
C GLY A 40 -3.80 -3.90 1.88
N ALA A 41 -2.74 -4.72 1.91
CA ALA A 41 -1.99 -4.99 3.15
C ALA A 41 -0.51 -5.36 2.89
N VAL A 42 0.35 -5.14 3.90
CA VAL A 42 1.73 -5.63 3.88
C VAL A 42 1.70 -7.16 3.79
N GLY A 43 2.40 -7.73 2.81
CA GLY A 43 2.45 -9.17 2.61
C GLY A 43 1.20 -9.79 1.98
N ALA A 44 0.23 -9.01 1.49
CA ALA A 44 -1.03 -9.53 0.94
C ALA A 44 -0.85 -10.57 -0.20
N LEU A 45 0.23 -10.47 -0.98
CA LEU A 45 0.58 -11.38 -2.08
C LEU A 45 1.78 -12.28 -1.74
N THR A 46 1.89 -12.72 -0.48
CA THR A 46 3.00 -13.55 0.03
C THR A 46 2.50 -14.76 0.81
N GLY A 47 3.40 -15.67 1.18
CA GLY A 47 3.06 -16.89 1.93
C GLY A 47 2.06 -17.75 1.18
N ASP A 48 0.97 -18.14 1.84
CA ASP A 48 -0.09 -18.95 1.24
C ASP A 48 -0.78 -18.24 0.05
N ASN A 49 -0.74 -16.89 0.03
CA ASN A 49 -1.32 -16.04 -1.01
C ASN A 49 -0.29 -15.64 -2.10
N ALA A 50 0.89 -16.26 -2.11
CA ALA A 50 1.90 -15.97 -3.12
C ALA A 50 1.36 -16.26 -4.53
N LEU A 51 1.71 -15.38 -5.47
CA LEU A 51 1.44 -15.61 -6.90
C LEU A 51 2.21 -16.85 -7.37
N LYS A 52 1.56 -17.71 -8.15
CA LYS A 52 2.12 -18.98 -8.64
C LYS A 52 2.11 -19.00 -10.16
N ALA A 53 3.14 -19.58 -10.73
CA ALA A 53 3.26 -19.89 -12.15
C ALA A 53 4.15 -21.12 -12.30
N LYS A 54 4.12 -21.78 -13.46
CA LYS A 54 5.03 -22.88 -13.81
C LYS A 54 5.98 -22.47 -14.93
N VAL A 55 7.13 -23.14 -15.02
CA VAL A 55 8.06 -22.95 -16.14
C VAL A 55 7.32 -23.20 -17.47
N GLY A 56 7.45 -22.25 -18.39
CA GLY A 56 6.79 -22.28 -19.70
C GLY A 56 5.41 -21.61 -19.73
N GLU A 57 4.82 -21.25 -18.59
CA GLU A 57 3.57 -20.48 -18.56
C GLU A 57 3.82 -19.01 -18.92
N LYS A 58 2.88 -18.44 -19.69
CA LYS A 58 2.85 -16.99 -19.96
C LYS A 58 1.86 -16.34 -19.00
N VAL A 59 2.33 -15.37 -18.23
CA VAL A 59 1.52 -14.65 -17.24
C VAL A 59 1.43 -13.18 -17.62
N LEU A 60 0.21 -12.62 -17.60
CA LEU A 60 -0.02 -11.19 -17.70
C LEU A 60 -0.17 -10.62 -16.28
N VAL A 61 0.71 -9.68 -15.92
CA VAL A 61 0.64 -8.96 -14.63
C VAL A 61 0.16 -7.54 -14.89
N LEU A 62 -1.10 -7.27 -14.57
CA LEU A 62 -1.65 -5.91 -14.60
C LEU A 62 -1.29 -5.20 -13.30
N HIS A 63 -0.67 -4.02 -13.41
CA HIS A 63 -0.28 -3.19 -12.28
C HIS A 63 -0.93 -1.83 -12.40
N SER A 64 -1.61 -1.38 -11.35
CA SER A 64 -2.25 -0.06 -11.30
C SER A 64 -1.81 0.73 -10.08
N GLN A 65 -1.71 2.04 -10.26
CA GLN A 65 -1.45 3.01 -9.21
C GLN A 65 -2.16 4.30 -9.60
N ALA A 66 -3.14 4.72 -8.81
CA ALA A 66 -4.02 5.85 -9.17
C ALA A 66 -3.54 7.23 -8.70
N ASN A 67 -2.60 7.32 -7.77
CA ASN A 67 -2.26 8.56 -7.04
C ASN A 67 -0.75 8.88 -6.99
N ARG A 68 0.14 7.93 -7.28
CA ARG A 68 1.60 8.14 -7.18
C ARG A 68 2.34 7.17 -8.08
N ASP A 69 3.41 7.65 -8.71
CA ASP A 69 4.23 6.80 -9.56
C ASP A 69 4.77 5.57 -8.83
N THR A 70 4.85 4.47 -9.57
CA THR A 70 5.41 3.18 -9.16
C THR A 70 6.31 2.65 -10.28
N ARG A 71 7.28 1.81 -9.92
CA ARG A 71 8.25 1.21 -10.85
C ARG A 71 8.26 -0.30 -10.60
N PRO A 72 7.31 -1.06 -11.18
CA PRO A 72 7.23 -2.49 -10.96
C PRO A 72 8.50 -3.19 -11.45
N HIS A 73 8.93 -4.22 -10.73
CA HIS A 73 10.09 -5.02 -11.09
C HIS A 73 9.85 -6.47 -10.68
N LEU A 74 10.20 -7.40 -11.57
CA LEU A 74 10.22 -8.84 -11.28
C LEU A 74 11.67 -9.25 -11.03
N ILE A 75 11.99 -9.56 -9.78
CA ILE A 75 13.35 -9.97 -9.39
C ILE A 75 13.66 -11.32 -10.04
N GLY A 76 14.72 -11.36 -10.86
CA GLY A 76 15.17 -12.57 -11.55
C GLY A 76 14.33 -13.00 -12.77
N GLY A 77 13.38 -12.14 -13.18
CA GLY A 77 12.65 -12.32 -14.44
C GLY A 77 13.43 -11.90 -15.68
#